data_AF-A0A6S6TAF3-F1
#
_entry.id   AF-A0A6S6TAF3-F1
#
_cell.length_a   1.000
_cell.length_b   1.000
_cell.length_c   1.000
_cell.angle_alpha   90.00
_cell.angle_beta   90.00
_cell.angle_gamma   90.00
#
_symmetry.space_group_name_H-M   'P 1'
#
loop_
_entity.id
_entity.type
_entity.pdbx_description
1 polymer ?
#
loop_
_entity_poly.entity_id
_entity_poly.type
_entity_poly.pdbx_seq_one_letter_code
_entity_poly.pdbx_strand_id
1 'polypeptide(L)'
;MYYIIINHTKQIIAADNSFLQAIHANTLENLNRQLILETITLDNNNNNELSVKTSKDVLNFKSVSTPLSSILGDLTLINVSNIDSLNRDIPSDTIETELELFDLTIPKTPKHNIDKIESPESVDISFNEPSAPMELFEETTLETDKHTPIYIDIDKVSEEIGISNSDYNNFLSEYIDTAISLESDLNSNNQEKQSTASQTLMQLADVLQLPVVNSIIGKLNTTDKESAMNLIKKFYDTLSMLTTKKQLSEHIQPQDIVKPVSFQIDDLQLLDDIDTQDSPRENPRKNSVETTQKTNLSPDIDLLIDDPLPETNQYDTKPIEEVSTKNKPVTRNDNTLDTSTTKSFGTLNLDEVKPMPFEFNMSDAADDLSLPLDLIEEFVKDFIVQARTETKKMVESYENGDLESIQKIGHLLKGASSNLRIEPLSNSLYDIQFCENSTKLENLIYIYWGQFLAFEQQINNSK
;
A
#
# COMPACT_ATOMS: atom_id res chain seq x y z
N MET A 1 -17.75 -26.34 22.07
CA MET A 1 -17.55 -24.89 22.24
C MET A 1 -16.71 -24.45 21.06
N TYR A 2 -17.02 -23.29 20.53
CA TYR A 2 -16.38 -22.71 19.36
C TYR A 2 -15.85 -21.31 19.72
N TYR A 3 -14.77 -20.88 19.08
CA TYR A 3 -14.15 -19.58 19.32
C TYR A 3 -14.00 -18.80 18.02
N ILE A 4 -14.40 -17.53 18.05
CA ILE A 4 -14.13 -16.57 16.98
C ILE A 4 -13.57 -15.28 17.57
N ILE A 5 -12.70 -14.61 16.83
CA ILE A 5 -12.17 -13.29 17.17
C ILE A 5 -12.65 -12.31 16.11
N ILE A 6 -13.27 -11.22 16.55
CA ILE A 6 -13.68 -10.11 15.70
C ILE A 6 -12.92 -8.84 16.05
N ASN A 7 -12.72 -7.97 15.07
CA ASN A 7 -12.18 -6.62 15.28
C ASN A 7 -13.29 -5.59 15.56
N HIS A 8 -12.92 -4.32 15.74
CA HIS A 8 -13.85 -3.20 15.96
C HIS A 8 -14.85 -2.98 14.82
N THR A 9 -14.52 -3.39 13.59
CA THR A 9 -15.43 -3.35 12.42
C THR A 9 -16.33 -4.60 12.32
N LYS A 10 -16.31 -5.49 13.32
CA LYS A 10 -17.05 -6.76 13.38
C LYS A 10 -16.64 -7.81 12.32
N GLN A 11 -15.46 -7.66 11.71
CA GLN A 11 -14.91 -8.66 10.80
C GLN A 11 -14.28 -9.81 11.60
N ILE A 12 -14.48 -11.06 11.14
CA ILE A 12 -13.83 -12.24 11.72
C ILE A 12 -12.38 -12.28 11.27
N ILE A 13 -11.45 -12.10 12.21
CA ILE A 13 -10.00 -12.19 11.96
C ILE A 13 -9.42 -13.55 12.32
N ALA A 14 -10.13 -14.32 13.15
CA ALA A 14 -9.77 -15.70 13.48
C ALA A 14 -11.01 -16.50 13.87
N ALA A 15 -11.01 -17.79 13.52
CA ALA A 15 -12.04 -18.75 13.94
C ALA A 15 -11.38 -20.10 14.17
N ASP A 16 -11.90 -20.88 15.13
CA ASP A 16 -11.47 -22.27 15.26
C ASP A 16 -12.06 -23.15 14.14
N ASN A 17 -11.36 -24.26 13.85
CA ASN A 17 -11.79 -25.17 12.79
C ASN A 17 -13.17 -25.78 13.06
N SER A 18 -13.54 -25.94 14.33
CA SER A 18 -14.83 -26.49 14.74
C SER A 18 -15.98 -25.55 14.37
N PHE A 19 -15.81 -24.23 14.52
CA PHE A 19 -16.77 -23.22 14.09
C PHE A 19 -16.91 -23.23 12.57
N LEU A 20 -15.78 -23.20 11.87
CA LEU A 20 -15.73 -23.22 10.40
C LEU A 20 -16.50 -24.43 9.84
N GLN A 21 -16.26 -25.62 10.39
CA GLN A 21 -16.98 -26.84 10.01
C GLN A 21 -18.49 -26.76 10.30
N ALA A 22 -18.88 -26.18 11.44
CA ALA A 22 -20.29 -26.06 11.83
C ALA A 22 -21.11 -25.19 10.86
N ILE A 23 -20.47 -24.22 10.21
CA ILE A 23 -21.10 -23.31 9.24
C ILE A 23 -20.78 -23.69 7.78
N HIS A 24 -20.17 -24.86 7.55
CA HIS A 24 -19.75 -25.33 6.23
C HIS A 24 -18.74 -24.41 5.50
N ALA A 25 -17.91 -23.68 6.26
CA ALA A 25 -16.74 -22.99 5.74
C ALA A 25 -15.51 -23.88 5.91
N ASN A 26 -14.76 -24.13 4.83
CA ASN A 26 -13.58 -25.00 4.91
C ASN A 26 -12.33 -24.28 5.42
N THR A 27 -12.28 -22.95 5.26
CA THR A 27 -11.17 -22.08 5.66
C THR A 27 -11.71 -20.72 6.10
N LEU A 28 -10.90 -19.95 6.83
CA LEU A 28 -11.23 -18.57 7.21
C LEU A 28 -11.42 -17.67 5.97
N GLU A 29 -10.60 -17.85 4.94
CA GLU A 29 -10.73 -17.16 3.65
C GLU A 29 -12.09 -17.46 2.98
N ASN A 30 -12.52 -18.72 3.01
CA ASN A 30 -13.82 -19.12 2.47
C ASN A 30 -14.98 -18.50 3.26
N LEU A 31 -14.88 -18.46 4.58
CA LEU A 31 -15.86 -17.76 5.43
C LEU A 31 -15.94 -16.27 5.07
N ASN A 32 -14.81 -15.57 4.97
CA ASN A 32 -14.79 -14.15 4.62
C ASN A 32 -15.38 -13.89 3.25
N ARG A 33 -15.06 -14.73 2.26
CA ARG A 33 -15.69 -14.67 0.93
C ARG A 33 -17.20 -14.87 1.01
N GLN A 34 -17.68 -15.82 1.81
CA GLN A 34 -19.11 -16.06 1.97
C GLN A 34 -19.86 -14.92 2.67
N LEU A 35 -19.20 -14.21 3.60
CA LEU A 35 -19.71 -13.01 4.25
C LEU A 35 -19.82 -11.83 3.28
N ILE A 36 -18.77 -11.60 2.47
CA ILE A 36 -18.74 -10.54 1.46
C ILE A 36 -19.84 -10.74 0.41
N LEU A 37 -20.07 -11.99 0.01
CA LEU A 37 -21.13 -12.35 -0.95
C LEU A 37 -22.53 -12.41 -0.32
N GLU A 38 -22.68 -12.06 0.96
CA GLU A 38 -23.92 -12.16 1.74
C GLU A 38 -24.57 -13.56 1.75
N THR A 39 -23.81 -14.60 1.39
CA THR A 39 -24.26 -16.00 1.44
C THR A 39 -24.30 -16.56 2.86
N ILE A 40 -23.50 -15.96 3.74
CA ILE A 40 -23.60 -16.06 5.19
C ILE A 40 -23.80 -14.66 5.74
N THR A 41 -24.72 -14.50 6.70
CA THR A 41 -24.83 -13.27 7.50
C THR A 41 -24.70 -13.60 8.98
N LEU A 42 -23.87 -12.84 9.68
CA LEU A 42 -23.67 -12.96 11.12
C LEU A 42 -24.45 -11.85 11.82
N ASP A 43 -25.34 -12.26 12.70
CA ASP A 43 -26.15 -11.35 13.48
C ASP A 43 -25.90 -11.57 14.97
N ASN A 44 -25.24 -10.61 15.61
CA ASN A 44 -24.97 -10.61 17.04
C ASN A 44 -25.95 -9.66 17.73
N ASN A 45 -27.24 -10.02 17.66
CA ASN A 45 -28.33 -9.06 17.89
C ASN A 45 -28.78 -8.95 19.35
N ASN A 46 -28.24 -9.75 20.27
CA ASN A 46 -28.53 -9.65 21.70
C ASN A 46 -27.31 -10.16 22.47
N ASN A 47 -27.01 -9.54 23.63
CA ASN A 47 -25.75 -9.69 24.40
C ASN A 47 -25.22 -11.11 24.67
N ASN A 48 -25.91 -12.19 24.31
CA ASN A 48 -25.48 -13.59 24.48
C ASN A 48 -25.90 -14.54 23.34
N GLU A 49 -26.30 -14.05 22.16
CA GLU A 49 -26.67 -14.93 21.03
C GLU A 49 -26.02 -14.49 19.72
N LEU A 50 -25.44 -15.46 19.01
CA LEU A 50 -24.90 -15.31 17.67
C LEU A 50 -25.78 -16.12 16.71
N SER A 51 -26.44 -15.45 15.78
CA SER A 51 -27.21 -16.09 14.71
C SER A 51 -26.38 -16.08 13.42
N VAL A 52 -26.17 -17.26 12.84
CA VAL A 52 -25.49 -17.43 11.56
C VAL A 52 -26.55 -17.87 10.56
N LYS A 53 -26.95 -16.97 9.67
CA LYS A 53 -27.86 -17.32 8.57
C LYS A 53 -27.03 -17.72 7.37
N THR A 54 -27.28 -18.90 6.85
CA THR A 54 -26.74 -19.39 5.58
C THR A 54 -27.86 -19.42 4.55
N SER A 55 -27.54 -19.66 3.29
CA SER A 55 -28.55 -19.89 2.24
C SER A 55 -29.50 -21.07 2.50
N LYS A 56 -29.12 -22.01 3.36
CA LYS A 56 -29.88 -23.24 3.64
C LYS A 56 -30.58 -23.20 4.99
N ASP A 57 -29.86 -22.78 6.02
CA ASP A 57 -30.27 -22.90 7.42
C ASP A 57 -29.89 -21.65 8.23
N VAL A 58 -30.60 -21.45 9.35
CA VAL A 58 -30.26 -20.46 10.38
C VAL A 58 -29.77 -21.20 11.61
N LEU A 59 -28.50 -21.03 11.95
CA LEU A 59 -27.87 -21.64 13.12
C LEU A 59 -27.83 -20.62 14.25
N ASN A 60 -28.40 -20.94 15.41
CA ASN A 60 -28.38 -20.06 16.57
C ASN A 60 -27.44 -20.62 17.62
N PHE A 61 -26.56 -19.77 18.10
CA PHE A 61 -25.59 -20.14 19.11
C PHE A 61 -25.66 -19.22 20.31
N LYS A 62 -25.44 -19.78 21.49
CA LYS A 62 -25.27 -18.99 22.70
C LYS A 62 -23.84 -18.50 22.75
N SER A 63 -23.65 -17.19 22.79
CA SER A 63 -22.35 -16.53 22.76
C SER A 63 -22.01 -15.86 24.10
N VAL A 64 -20.72 -15.76 24.39
CA VAL A 64 -20.16 -14.94 25.48
C VAL A 64 -19.01 -14.14 24.89
N SER A 65 -19.12 -12.82 24.94
CA SER A 65 -18.12 -11.90 24.37
C SER A 65 -17.15 -11.42 25.44
N THR A 66 -15.85 -11.52 25.16
CA THR A 66 -14.76 -11.03 26.02
C THR A 66 -13.93 -10.02 25.24
N PRO A 67 -13.84 -8.75 25.67
CA PRO A 67 -12.98 -7.76 25.00
C PRO A 67 -11.50 -8.14 25.20
N LEU A 68 -10.71 -7.91 24.17
CA LEU A 68 -9.26 -8.14 24.13
C LEU A 68 -8.55 -6.88 23.66
N SER A 69 -7.45 -6.51 24.31
CA SER A 69 -6.55 -5.45 23.85
C SER A 69 -5.40 -6.07 23.06
N SER A 70 -5.19 -5.61 21.83
CA SER A 70 -4.13 -6.09 20.93
C SER A 70 -3.37 -4.92 20.33
N ILE A 71 -2.18 -5.22 19.77
CA ILE A 71 -1.43 -4.26 18.92
C ILE A 71 -2.21 -3.90 17.65
N LEU A 72 -3.16 -4.75 17.24
CA LEU A 72 -4.06 -4.52 16.11
C LEU A 72 -5.33 -3.74 16.49
N GLY A 73 -5.37 -3.14 17.69
CA GLY A 73 -6.51 -2.42 18.23
C GLY A 73 -7.45 -3.27 19.08
N ASP A 74 -8.69 -2.80 19.21
CA ASP A 74 -9.73 -3.46 20.01
C ASP A 74 -10.26 -4.70 19.29
N LEU A 75 -10.11 -5.84 19.95
CA LEU A 75 -10.60 -7.13 19.49
C LEU A 75 -11.65 -7.67 20.46
N THR A 76 -12.54 -8.54 20.00
CA THR A 76 -13.49 -9.25 20.85
C THR A 76 -13.41 -10.74 20.58
N LEU A 77 -13.11 -11.53 21.62
CA LEU A 77 -13.21 -12.98 21.58
C LEU A 77 -14.64 -13.38 21.91
N ILE A 78 -15.29 -14.10 21.00
CA ILE A 78 -16.63 -14.63 21.19
C ILE A 78 -16.52 -16.14 21.37
N ASN A 79 -16.90 -16.62 22.56
CA ASN A 79 -17.06 -18.04 22.85
C ASN A 79 -18.50 -18.45 22.54
N VAL A 80 -18.66 -19.46 21.70
CA VAL A 80 -19.92 -19.85 21.09
C VAL A 80 -20.25 -21.30 21.48
N SER A 81 -21.47 -21.54 21.93
CA SER A 81 -21.97 -22.87 22.34
C SER A 81 -23.26 -23.19 21.59
N ASN A 82 -23.34 -24.41 21.05
CA ASN A 82 -24.48 -24.86 20.26
C ASN A 82 -25.73 -24.97 21.14
N ILE A 83 -26.82 -24.31 20.75
CA ILE A 83 -28.11 -24.38 21.45
C ILE A 83 -28.90 -25.63 20.99
N ASP A 84 -28.73 -26.05 19.74
CA ASP A 84 -29.61 -27.01 19.06
C ASP A 84 -29.29 -28.49 19.34
N SER A 85 -28.25 -28.78 20.12
CA SER A 85 -27.98 -30.15 20.58
C SER A 85 -28.85 -30.60 21.77
N LEU A 86 -29.81 -29.79 22.24
CA LEU A 86 -30.62 -30.09 23.43
C LEU A 86 -32.12 -30.37 23.19
N ASN A 87 -32.65 -30.26 21.96
CA ASN A 87 -34.10 -30.39 21.72
C ASN A 87 -34.52 -31.21 20.48
N ARG A 88 -33.66 -32.09 19.95
CA ARG A 88 -34.18 -33.18 19.11
C ARG A 88 -34.67 -34.30 20.01
N ASP A 89 -35.97 -34.32 20.26
CA ASP A 89 -36.69 -35.51 20.72
C ASP A 89 -36.45 -36.65 19.74
N ILE A 90 -35.41 -37.44 20.02
CA ILE A 90 -35.21 -38.75 19.41
C ILE A 90 -36.15 -39.69 20.18
N PRO A 91 -37.06 -40.42 19.49
CA PRO A 91 -37.88 -41.43 20.13
C PRO A 91 -36.98 -42.45 20.82
N SER A 92 -37.15 -42.56 22.13
CA SER A 92 -36.49 -43.56 22.95
C SER A 92 -36.98 -44.94 22.54
N ASP A 93 -36.17 -45.65 21.77
CA ASP A 93 -36.16 -47.11 21.79
C ASP A 93 -34.74 -47.64 21.56
N THR A 94 -34.19 -48.13 22.67
CA THR A 94 -33.34 -49.34 22.80
C THR A 94 -32.09 -49.41 21.93
N ILE A 95 -30.92 -49.34 22.57
CA ILE A 95 -29.87 -50.39 22.57
C ILE A 95 -28.85 -50.03 23.66
N GLU A 96 -28.81 -50.87 24.70
CA GLU A 96 -27.67 -51.00 25.60
C GLU A 96 -26.45 -51.48 24.80
N THR A 97 -25.27 -50.90 25.01
CA THR A 97 -24.05 -51.65 25.36
C THR A 97 -22.84 -50.72 25.57
N GLU A 98 -22.31 -50.83 26.80
CA GLU A 98 -20.90 -50.79 27.20
C GLU A 98 -19.90 -49.86 26.47
N LEU A 99 -19.48 -48.83 27.19
CA LEU A 99 -18.23 -48.10 26.95
C LEU A 99 -17.06 -48.89 27.55
N GLU A 100 -16.35 -49.65 26.71
CA GLU A 100 -14.96 -50.03 27.01
C GLU A 100 -13.98 -49.03 26.40
N LEU A 101 -13.14 -48.56 27.32
CA LEU A 101 -12.04 -47.62 27.23
C LEU A 101 -10.91 -48.21 26.37
N PHE A 102 -10.68 -47.69 25.16
CA PHE A 102 -9.54 -48.11 24.35
C PHE A 102 -8.26 -47.37 24.73
N ASP A 103 -7.33 -48.17 25.24
CA ASP A 103 -5.95 -47.89 25.56
C ASP A 103 -5.12 -47.70 24.26
N LEU A 104 -4.34 -46.62 24.21
CA LEU A 104 -3.44 -46.28 23.12
C LEU A 104 -2.22 -47.22 23.10
N THR A 105 -2.16 -48.12 22.13
CA THR A 105 -0.89 -48.78 21.75
C THR A 105 -0.56 -48.52 20.28
N ILE A 106 0.60 -47.89 20.08
CA ILE A 106 1.21 -47.57 18.78
C ILE A 106 1.78 -48.86 18.16
N PRO A 107 1.38 -49.27 16.96
CA PRO A 107 2.10 -50.30 16.24
C PRO A 107 3.29 -49.70 15.48
N LYS A 108 4.47 -50.25 15.75
CA LYS A 108 5.65 -50.12 14.91
C LYS A 108 5.38 -50.76 13.54
N THR A 109 5.87 -50.06 12.51
CA THR A 109 6.04 -50.46 11.11
C THR A 109 6.22 -51.96 10.84
N PRO A 110 5.72 -52.43 9.68
CA PRO A 110 6.49 -53.37 8.89
C PRO A 110 6.68 -52.91 7.44
N LYS A 111 7.92 -53.10 6.97
CA LYS A 111 8.29 -53.26 5.56
C LYS A 111 7.56 -54.47 4.98
N HIS A 112 7.04 -54.37 3.75
CA HIS A 112 7.04 -55.46 2.76
C HIS A 112 6.72 -54.85 1.37
N ASN A 113 7.66 -54.99 0.44
CA ASN A 113 7.71 -55.94 -0.67
C ASN A 113 6.66 -55.71 -1.75
N ILE A 114 7.21 -55.29 -2.89
CA ILE A 114 6.65 -55.28 -4.23
C ILE A 114 6.38 -56.74 -4.64
N ASP A 115 5.16 -57.04 -5.05
CA ASP A 115 4.88 -58.03 -6.10
C ASP A 115 3.52 -57.77 -6.78
N LYS A 116 3.62 -57.38 -8.05
CA LYS A 116 2.87 -57.85 -9.22
C LYS A 116 1.42 -58.37 -9.04
N ILE A 117 0.43 -57.57 -9.44
CA ILE A 117 -0.91 -58.00 -9.88
C ILE A 117 -1.34 -57.00 -10.98
N GLU A 118 -1.24 -57.38 -12.26
CA GLU A 118 -2.35 -57.82 -13.14
C GLU A 118 -3.42 -56.75 -13.44
N SER A 119 -3.43 -56.37 -14.72
CA SER A 119 -4.34 -55.47 -15.42
C SER A 119 -5.78 -55.97 -15.43
N PRO A 120 -6.76 -55.06 -15.35
CA PRO A 120 -8.02 -55.26 -16.05
C PRO A 120 -8.34 -54.10 -17.01
N GLU A 121 -8.57 -54.53 -18.26
CA GLU A 121 -9.67 -54.17 -19.15
C GLU A 121 -10.17 -52.71 -19.22
N SER A 122 -10.06 -52.20 -20.45
CA SER A 122 -10.76 -51.05 -21.00
C SER A 122 -12.27 -51.11 -20.75
N VAL A 123 -12.78 -50.12 -20.01
CA VAL A 123 -14.20 -49.79 -19.97
C VAL A 123 -14.43 -48.53 -20.80
N ASP A 124 -15.12 -48.73 -21.91
CA ASP A 124 -15.68 -47.71 -22.79
C ASP A 124 -16.90 -47.10 -22.10
N ILE A 125 -16.81 -45.83 -21.67
CA ILE A 125 -17.95 -45.08 -21.12
C ILE A 125 -18.10 -43.77 -21.90
N SER A 126 -18.92 -43.85 -22.94
CA SER A 126 -19.62 -42.74 -23.55
C SER A 126 -20.58 -42.10 -22.53
N PHE A 127 -20.35 -40.84 -22.16
CA PHE A 127 -21.35 -40.02 -21.48
C PHE A 127 -21.46 -38.64 -22.15
N ASN A 128 -22.67 -38.37 -22.63
CA ASN A 128 -23.12 -37.16 -23.31
C ASN A 128 -22.91 -35.90 -22.46
N GLU A 129 -22.31 -34.88 -23.06
CA GLU A 129 -22.42 -33.48 -22.62
C GLU A 129 -23.83 -32.93 -22.91
N PRO A 130 -24.49 -32.27 -21.95
CA PRO A 130 -25.57 -31.36 -22.25
C PRO A 130 -25.00 -30.00 -22.65
N SER A 131 -25.19 -29.67 -23.93
CA SER A 131 -24.93 -28.36 -24.51
C SER A 131 -25.93 -27.33 -23.99
N ALA A 132 -25.45 -26.39 -23.18
CA ALA A 132 -26.09 -25.10 -22.95
C ALA A 132 -25.19 -24.00 -23.55
N PRO A 133 -25.77 -22.96 -24.17
CA PRO A 133 -25.04 -22.05 -25.04
C PRO A 133 -24.09 -21.17 -24.24
N MET A 134 -22.80 -21.31 -24.54
CA MET A 134 -21.75 -20.40 -24.12
C MET A 134 -22.02 -19.04 -24.77
N GLU A 135 -22.32 -18.03 -23.97
CA GLU A 135 -22.40 -16.64 -24.44
C GLU A 135 -21.00 -16.23 -24.94
N LEU A 136 -20.92 -16.11 -26.25
CA LEU A 136 -19.79 -15.65 -27.03
C LEU A 136 -19.58 -14.16 -26.71
N PHE A 137 -18.72 -13.85 -25.73
CA PHE A 137 -18.16 -12.51 -25.64
C PHE A 137 -17.23 -12.32 -26.83
N GLU A 138 -17.68 -11.52 -27.79
CA GLU A 138 -16.91 -11.12 -28.96
C GLU A 138 -15.53 -10.61 -28.53
N GLU A 139 -14.52 -11.36 -28.96
CA GLU A 139 -13.12 -10.97 -28.89
C GLU A 139 -12.94 -9.75 -29.78
N THR A 140 -13.19 -8.56 -29.20
CA THR A 140 -13.01 -7.30 -29.89
C THR A 140 -11.51 -7.10 -30.08
N THR A 141 -11.04 -7.41 -31.27
CA THR A 141 -9.72 -7.06 -31.77
C THR A 141 -9.67 -5.54 -31.95
N LEU A 142 -9.41 -4.82 -30.85
CA LEU A 142 -9.10 -3.40 -30.89
C LEU A 142 -7.66 -3.23 -31.34
N GLU A 143 -7.52 -2.89 -32.61
CA GLU A 143 -6.32 -2.27 -33.16
C GLU A 143 -5.97 -1.00 -32.36
N THR A 144 -4.67 -0.76 -32.29
CA THR A 144 -3.98 0.34 -31.63
C THR A 144 -4.61 1.71 -31.91
N ASP A 145 -5.32 2.27 -30.93
CA ASP A 145 -5.43 3.73 -30.77
C ASP A 145 -5.93 4.14 -29.37
N LYS A 146 -5.11 4.98 -28.71
CA LYS A 146 -5.36 5.81 -27.53
C LYS A 146 -5.66 5.10 -26.19
N HIS A 147 -4.77 5.35 -25.23
CA HIS A 147 -4.94 5.14 -23.79
C HIS A 147 -6.18 5.86 -23.28
N THR A 148 -7.36 5.23 -23.34
CA THR A 148 -8.56 5.72 -22.66
C THR A 148 -8.44 5.41 -21.16
N PRO A 149 -8.38 6.41 -20.27
CA PRO A 149 -8.24 6.16 -18.84
C PRO A 149 -9.35 5.24 -18.32
N ILE A 150 -8.98 4.29 -17.48
CA ILE A 150 -9.89 3.42 -16.73
C ILE A 150 -10.20 4.15 -15.43
N TYR A 151 -11.38 4.74 -15.37
CA TYR A 151 -11.83 5.49 -14.20
C TYR A 151 -12.29 4.56 -13.09
N ILE A 152 -11.71 4.74 -11.91
CA ILE A 152 -12.14 4.11 -10.66
C ILE A 152 -13.03 5.11 -9.93
N ASP A 153 -14.25 4.69 -9.61
CA ASP A 153 -15.16 5.47 -8.79
C ASP A 153 -14.73 5.37 -7.33
N ILE A 154 -13.78 6.22 -6.94
CA ILE A 154 -13.13 6.13 -5.65
C ILE A 154 -14.11 6.26 -4.48
N ASP A 155 -15.11 7.13 -4.59
CA ASP A 155 -16.12 7.33 -3.53
C ASP A 155 -16.90 6.04 -3.28
N LYS A 156 -17.29 5.36 -4.37
CA LYS A 156 -18.03 4.10 -4.28
C LYS A 156 -17.15 2.97 -3.74
N VAL A 157 -15.95 2.81 -4.30
CA VAL A 157 -15.10 1.66 -3.97
C VAL A 157 -14.51 1.79 -2.57
N SER A 158 -14.12 2.99 -2.14
CA SER A 158 -13.62 3.23 -0.78
C SER A 158 -14.72 2.98 0.27
N GLU A 159 -15.96 3.38 -0.01
CA GLU A 159 -17.12 3.09 0.83
C GLU A 159 -17.40 1.59 0.92
N GLU A 160 -17.38 0.87 -0.21
CA GLU A 160 -17.59 -0.58 -0.27
C GLU A 160 -16.58 -1.37 0.57
N ILE A 161 -15.32 -0.92 0.62
CA ILE A 161 -14.27 -1.59 1.40
C ILE A 161 -14.06 -0.98 2.80
N GLY A 162 -14.80 0.09 3.13
CA GLY A 162 -14.82 0.71 4.44
C GLY A 162 -13.57 1.51 4.81
N ILE A 163 -12.93 2.17 3.83
CA ILE A 163 -11.75 3.03 4.07
C ILE A 163 -11.96 4.44 3.50
N SER A 164 -11.08 5.39 3.84
CA SER A 164 -11.15 6.73 3.28
C SER A 164 -10.66 6.77 1.82
N ASN A 165 -11.07 7.79 1.05
CA ASN A 165 -10.53 8.04 -0.30
C ASN A 165 -9.00 8.21 -0.29
N SER A 166 -8.44 8.80 0.77
CA SER A 166 -6.98 8.95 0.92
C SER A 166 -6.32 7.59 1.08
N ASP A 167 -6.85 6.75 1.97
CA ASP A 167 -6.35 5.40 2.20
C ASP A 167 -6.45 4.54 0.94
N TYR A 168 -7.56 4.63 0.19
CA TYR A 168 -7.71 3.93 -1.07
C TYR A 168 -6.60 4.29 -2.07
N ASN A 169 -6.29 5.58 -2.22
CA ASN A 169 -5.20 6.00 -3.11
C ASN A 169 -3.83 5.47 -2.61
N ASN A 170 -3.61 5.42 -1.30
CA ASN A 170 -2.39 4.83 -0.72
C ASN A 170 -2.32 3.33 -1.04
N PHE A 171 -3.40 2.57 -0.82
CA PHE A 171 -3.46 1.14 -1.15
C PHE A 171 -3.30 0.89 -2.65
N LEU A 172 -3.90 1.71 -3.51
CA LEU A 172 -3.73 1.59 -4.96
C LEU A 172 -2.27 1.85 -5.37
N SER A 173 -1.60 2.81 -4.73
CA SER A 173 -0.18 3.09 -4.97
C SER A 173 0.72 1.93 -4.51
N GLU A 174 0.45 1.40 -3.31
CA GLU A 174 1.17 0.23 -2.77
C GLU A 174 0.95 -1.02 -3.63
N TYR A 175 -0.27 -1.20 -4.16
CA TYR A 175 -0.57 -2.27 -5.10
C TYR A 175 0.26 -2.16 -6.39
N ILE A 176 0.35 -0.95 -6.96
CA ILE A 176 1.17 -0.69 -8.15
C ILE A 176 2.65 -0.97 -7.85
N ASP A 177 3.17 -0.49 -6.73
CA ASP A 177 4.56 -0.75 -6.32
C ASP A 177 4.81 -2.25 -6.09
N THR A 178 3.86 -2.97 -5.51
CA THR A 178 3.92 -4.42 -5.33
C THR A 178 3.92 -5.15 -6.68
N ALA A 179 3.07 -4.74 -7.62
CA ALA A 179 3.03 -5.28 -8.98
C ALA A 179 4.39 -5.15 -9.69
N ILE A 180 5.00 -3.96 -9.58
CA ILE A 180 6.34 -3.71 -10.12
C ILE A 180 7.38 -4.60 -9.43
N SER A 181 7.34 -4.72 -8.09
CA SER A 181 8.29 -5.54 -7.34
C SER A 181 8.24 -7.03 -7.73
N LEU A 182 7.05 -7.51 -8.12
CA LEU A 182 6.79 -8.88 -8.52
C LEU A 182 6.97 -9.12 -10.04
N GLU A 183 7.36 -8.10 -10.81
CA GLU A 183 7.49 -8.20 -12.27
C GLU A 183 8.45 -9.32 -12.70
N SER A 184 9.59 -9.42 -12.02
CA SER A 184 10.59 -10.45 -12.31
C SER A 184 10.07 -11.86 -12.02
N ASP A 185 9.20 -12.01 -11.01
CA ASP A 185 8.58 -13.29 -10.66
C ASP A 185 7.42 -13.63 -11.61
N LEU A 186 6.63 -12.63 -12.06
CA LEU A 186 5.63 -12.79 -13.12
C LEU A 186 6.26 -13.24 -14.45
N ASN A 187 7.44 -12.73 -14.78
CA ASN A 187 8.21 -13.12 -15.97
C ASN A 187 9.08 -14.37 -15.74
N SER A 188 9.03 -14.99 -14.56
CA SER A 188 9.92 -16.09 -14.22
C SER A 188 9.60 -17.34 -15.04
N ASN A 189 10.64 -18.07 -15.41
CA ASN A 189 10.49 -19.42 -15.97
C ASN A 189 10.05 -20.47 -14.93
N ASN A 190 10.08 -20.11 -13.65
CA ASN A 190 9.61 -20.95 -12.55
C ASN A 190 8.10 -20.76 -12.34
N GLN A 191 7.34 -21.81 -12.63
CA GLN A 191 5.87 -21.83 -12.52
C GLN A 191 5.37 -21.52 -11.10
N GLU A 192 6.11 -21.92 -10.06
CA GLU A 192 5.73 -21.66 -8.66
C GLU A 192 5.88 -20.16 -8.33
N LYS A 193 6.97 -19.53 -8.76
CA LYS A 193 7.21 -18.08 -8.58
C LYS A 193 6.16 -17.26 -9.33
N GLN A 194 5.91 -17.59 -10.59
CA GLN A 194 4.91 -16.93 -11.41
C GLN A 194 3.50 -17.09 -10.81
N SER A 195 3.12 -18.31 -10.43
CA SER A 195 1.80 -18.57 -9.81
C SER A 195 1.65 -17.81 -8.49
N THR A 196 2.70 -17.76 -7.66
CA THR A 196 2.67 -17.05 -6.38
C THR A 196 2.53 -15.54 -6.60
N ALA A 197 3.30 -14.97 -7.52
CA ALA A 197 3.22 -13.55 -7.87
C ALA A 197 1.82 -13.17 -8.41
N SER A 198 1.31 -13.96 -9.37
CA SER A 198 -0.04 -13.76 -9.90
C SER A 198 -1.12 -13.89 -8.82
N GLN A 199 -1.01 -14.87 -7.92
CA GLN A 199 -1.99 -15.06 -6.85
C GLN A 199 -2.00 -13.89 -5.87
N THR A 200 -0.82 -13.41 -5.45
CA THR A 200 -0.70 -12.21 -4.61
C THR A 200 -1.35 -10.99 -5.27
N LEU A 201 -1.04 -10.74 -6.54
CA LEU A 201 -1.60 -9.58 -7.25
C LEU A 201 -3.10 -9.69 -7.49
N MET A 202 -3.62 -10.90 -7.70
CA MET A 202 -5.05 -11.13 -7.81
C MET A 202 -5.76 -10.87 -6.48
N GLN A 203 -5.20 -11.34 -5.36
CA GLN A 203 -5.77 -11.09 -4.03
C GLN A 203 -5.83 -9.58 -3.70
N LEU A 204 -4.75 -8.84 -3.99
CA LEU A 204 -4.72 -7.40 -3.76
C LEU A 204 -5.67 -6.64 -4.69
N ALA A 205 -5.76 -7.03 -5.96
CA ALA A 205 -6.69 -6.45 -6.91
C ALA A 205 -8.17 -6.75 -6.57
N ASP A 206 -8.47 -7.92 -6.01
CA ASP A 206 -9.80 -8.23 -5.45
C ASP A 206 -10.15 -7.27 -4.29
N VAL A 207 -9.21 -7.02 -3.38
CA VAL A 207 -9.42 -6.05 -2.27
C VAL A 207 -9.67 -4.64 -2.81
N LEU A 208 -8.95 -4.22 -3.86
CA LEU A 208 -9.12 -2.92 -4.50
C LEU A 208 -10.31 -2.84 -5.46
N GLN A 209 -11.07 -3.92 -5.64
CA GLN A 209 -12.17 -4.04 -6.60
C GLN A 209 -11.75 -3.66 -8.03
N LEU A 210 -10.68 -4.28 -8.52
CA LEU A 210 -10.13 -4.06 -9.87
C LEU A 210 -10.45 -5.23 -10.83
N PRO A 211 -11.72 -5.39 -11.28
CA PRO A 211 -12.16 -6.59 -12.02
C PRO A 211 -11.46 -6.78 -13.36
N VAL A 212 -11.12 -5.68 -14.06
CA VAL A 212 -10.37 -5.75 -15.33
C VAL A 212 -8.97 -6.32 -15.10
N VAL A 213 -8.33 -5.90 -14.02
CA VAL A 213 -7.00 -6.37 -13.63
C VAL A 213 -7.04 -7.85 -13.23
N ASN A 214 -8.04 -8.26 -12.45
CA ASN A 214 -8.25 -9.68 -12.09
C ASN A 214 -8.50 -10.57 -13.30
N SER A 215 -9.23 -10.09 -14.31
CA SER A 215 -9.43 -10.85 -15.55
C SER A 215 -8.10 -11.13 -16.27
N ILE A 216 -7.19 -10.15 -16.31
CA ILE A 216 -5.89 -10.31 -16.97
C ILE A 216 -4.99 -11.26 -16.17
N ILE A 217 -4.90 -11.08 -14.85
CA ILE A 217 -4.09 -11.94 -13.98
C ILE A 217 -4.64 -13.38 -13.95
N GLY A 218 -5.96 -13.55 -13.92
CA GLY A 218 -6.58 -14.87 -13.97
C GLY A 218 -6.20 -15.64 -15.24
N LYS A 219 -6.13 -14.94 -16.39
CA LYS A 219 -5.66 -15.53 -17.65
C LYS A 219 -4.17 -15.87 -17.61
N LEU A 220 -3.34 -15.11 -16.90
CA LEU A 220 -1.90 -15.42 -16.77
C LEU A 220 -1.66 -16.80 -16.17
N ASN A 221 -2.49 -17.23 -15.22
CA ASN A 221 -2.34 -18.52 -14.55
C ASN A 221 -2.73 -19.74 -15.40
N THR A 222 -3.46 -19.54 -16.50
CA THR A 222 -4.00 -20.64 -17.33
C THR A 222 -3.36 -20.70 -18.71
N THR A 223 -2.49 -19.75 -19.05
CA THR A 223 -2.00 -19.52 -20.40
C THR A 223 -0.58 -20.05 -20.60
N ASP A 224 -0.23 -20.45 -21.82
CA ASP A 224 1.13 -20.86 -22.17
C ASP A 224 2.13 -19.69 -22.11
N LYS A 225 3.44 -20.00 -22.11
CA LYS A 225 4.50 -18.99 -21.90
C LYS A 225 4.56 -17.89 -22.97
N GLU A 226 4.26 -18.21 -24.23
CA GLU A 226 4.36 -17.24 -25.33
C GLU A 226 3.23 -16.22 -25.23
N SER A 227 2.04 -16.70 -24.88
CA SER A 227 0.85 -15.88 -24.66
C SER A 227 0.91 -15.12 -23.31
N ALA A 228 1.65 -15.62 -22.31
CA ALA A 228 1.83 -14.97 -21.02
C ALA A 228 2.54 -13.61 -21.12
N MET A 229 3.58 -13.46 -21.95
CA MET A 229 4.26 -12.16 -22.14
C MET A 229 3.31 -11.07 -22.64
N ASN A 230 2.42 -11.41 -23.57
CA ASN A 230 1.42 -10.47 -24.07
C ASN A 230 0.40 -10.08 -22.99
N LEU A 231 0.05 -11.01 -22.10
CA LEU A 231 -0.84 -10.74 -20.97
C LEU A 231 -0.16 -9.88 -19.90
N ILE A 232 1.13 -10.10 -19.60
CA ILE A 232 1.90 -9.25 -18.69
C ILE A 232 1.98 -7.82 -19.25
N LYS A 233 2.24 -7.68 -20.55
CA LYS A 233 2.20 -6.36 -21.21
C LYS A 233 0.82 -5.69 -21.07
N LYS A 234 -0.26 -6.43 -21.37
CA LYS A 234 -1.63 -5.93 -21.22
C LYS A 234 -1.95 -5.55 -19.77
N PHE A 235 -1.42 -6.29 -18.80
CA PHE A 235 -1.56 -5.99 -17.38
C PHE A 235 -0.94 -4.63 -17.04
N TYR A 236 0.31 -4.37 -17.41
CA TYR A 236 0.95 -3.07 -17.16
C TYR A 236 0.33 -1.92 -17.96
N ASP A 237 -0.06 -2.18 -19.22
CA ASP A 237 -0.81 -1.20 -20.00
C ASP A 237 -2.10 -0.82 -19.27
N THR A 238 -2.82 -1.80 -18.70
CA THR A 238 -4.04 -1.58 -17.90
C THR A 238 -3.75 -0.80 -16.62
N LEU A 239 -2.69 -1.15 -15.88
CA LEU A 239 -2.29 -0.42 -14.66
C LEU A 239 -1.99 1.06 -14.96
N SER A 240 -1.28 1.33 -16.06
CA SER A 240 -0.96 2.71 -16.48
C SER A 240 -2.18 3.56 -16.81
N MET A 241 -3.32 2.91 -17.12
CA MET A 241 -4.56 3.57 -17.48
C MET A 241 -5.48 3.79 -16.27
N LEU A 242 -5.22 3.15 -15.12
CA LEU A 242 -6.03 3.33 -13.91
C LEU A 242 -5.93 4.78 -13.40
N THR A 243 -7.08 5.41 -13.14
CA THR A 243 -7.13 6.74 -12.54
C THR A 243 -8.33 6.92 -11.63
N THR A 244 -8.12 7.63 -10.51
CA THR A 244 -9.18 8.04 -9.57
C THR A 244 -9.65 9.47 -9.83
N LYS A 245 -9.00 10.21 -10.74
CA LYS A 245 -9.37 11.59 -11.06
C LYS A 245 -10.41 11.59 -12.16
N LYS A 246 -11.63 11.99 -11.81
CA LYS A 246 -12.71 12.17 -12.79
C LYS A 246 -12.32 13.33 -13.69
N GLN A 247 -12.00 13.06 -14.96
CA GLN A 247 -11.93 14.13 -15.95
C GLN A 247 -13.33 14.74 -16.03
N LEU A 248 -13.46 15.96 -15.55
CA LEU A 248 -14.67 16.76 -15.70
C LEU A 248 -14.75 17.11 -17.19
N SER A 249 -15.35 16.22 -17.97
CA SER A 249 -15.67 16.49 -19.36
C SER A 249 -16.74 17.57 -19.36
N GLU A 250 -16.32 18.84 -19.39
CA GLU A 250 -17.18 19.96 -19.75
C GLU A 250 -17.63 19.76 -21.20
N HIS A 251 -18.67 18.96 -21.37
CA HIS A 251 -19.45 18.95 -22.58
C HIS A 251 -20.32 20.21 -22.59
N ILE A 252 -19.69 21.36 -22.89
CA ILE A 252 -20.43 22.56 -23.27
C ILE A 252 -21.05 22.25 -24.63
N GLN A 253 -22.31 21.83 -24.61
CA GLN A 253 -23.19 21.84 -25.77
C GLN A 253 -23.34 23.30 -26.22
N PRO A 254 -22.93 23.69 -27.44
CA PRO A 254 -23.08 25.05 -27.91
C PRO A 254 -24.46 25.23 -28.53
N GLN A 255 -25.54 25.18 -27.73
CA GLN A 255 -26.88 25.64 -28.15
C GLN A 255 -27.63 26.26 -26.97
N ASP A 256 -27.45 27.57 -26.79
CA ASP A 256 -28.55 28.55 -26.76
C ASP A 256 -28.00 29.95 -26.46
N ILE A 257 -27.68 30.68 -27.53
CA ILE A 257 -27.52 32.14 -27.48
C ILE A 257 -28.93 32.72 -27.31
N VAL A 258 -29.36 32.91 -26.06
CA VAL A 258 -30.54 33.71 -25.74
C VAL A 258 -30.10 34.99 -25.04
N LYS A 259 -30.09 36.06 -25.84
CA LYS A 259 -30.29 37.50 -25.58
C LYS A 259 -29.72 38.14 -24.30
N PRO A 260 -29.08 39.33 -24.42
CA PRO A 260 -28.57 40.06 -23.27
C PRO A 260 -29.73 40.56 -22.39
N VAL A 261 -29.70 40.16 -21.12
CA VAL A 261 -30.52 40.75 -20.07
C VAL A 261 -29.95 42.13 -19.76
N SER A 262 -30.73 43.17 -20.05
CA SER A 262 -30.50 44.53 -19.58
C SER A 262 -30.72 44.58 -18.07
N PHE A 263 -29.70 44.93 -17.31
CA PHE A 263 -29.84 45.31 -15.90
C PHE A 263 -30.46 46.72 -15.84
N GLN A 264 -31.72 46.81 -15.40
CA GLN A 264 -32.28 48.03 -14.84
C GLN A 264 -32.10 47.97 -13.32
N ILE A 265 -31.35 48.93 -12.79
CA ILE A 265 -31.27 49.24 -11.38
C ILE A 265 -32.39 50.24 -11.12
N ASP A 266 -33.51 49.78 -10.59
CA ASP A 266 -34.57 50.60 -10.00
C ASP A 266 -35.30 49.74 -8.97
N ASP A 267 -34.85 49.81 -7.71
CA ASP A 267 -35.72 49.93 -6.54
C ASP A 267 -34.86 49.89 -5.27
N LEU A 268 -34.45 51.08 -4.87
CA LEU A 268 -33.86 51.39 -3.58
C LEU A 268 -34.88 52.30 -2.90
N GLN A 269 -35.79 51.75 -2.09
CA GLN A 269 -36.62 52.54 -1.20
C GLN A 269 -37.33 51.71 -0.10
N LEU A 270 -37.17 52.24 1.13
CA LEU A 270 -38.07 52.21 2.28
C LEU A 270 -38.26 50.90 3.09
N LEU A 271 -37.70 50.91 4.29
CA LEU A 271 -38.49 50.88 5.54
C LEU A 271 -37.61 51.34 6.73
N ASP A 272 -37.69 52.64 7.00
CA ASP A 272 -37.69 53.15 8.37
C ASP A 272 -39.06 52.77 8.98
N ASP A 273 -39.07 52.15 10.16
CA ASP A 273 -39.88 52.66 11.28
C ASP A 273 -39.54 51.94 12.58
N ILE A 274 -39.41 52.80 13.58
CA ILE A 274 -39.01 52.62 14.97
C ILE A 274 -40.22 52.15 15.78
N ASP A 275 -40.04 51.23 16.74
CA ASP A 275 -40.70 51.43 18.03
C ASP A 275 -39.85 50.94 19.21
N THR A 276 -39.89 51.76 20.25
CA THR A 276 -39.04 51.80 21.43
C THR A 276 -39.97 51.79 22.62
N GLN A 277 -39.87 50.83 23.54
CA GLN A 277 -40.30 50.92 24.94
C GLN A 277 -39.77 49.66 25.65
N ASP A 278 -39.37 49.60 26.91
CA ASP A 278 -38.88 50.57 27.89
C ASP A 278 -38.27 49.72 29.04
N SER A 279 -37.42 50.34 29.85
CA SER A 279 -36.41 49.83 30.80
C SER A 279 -37.03 49.35 32.15
N PRO A 280 -36.38 49.32 33.36
CA PRO A 280 -34.97 49.51 33.77
C PRO A 280 -34.46 48.67 35.00
N ARG A 281 -33.21 48.97 35.41
CA ARG A 281 -32.55 48.84 36.76
C ARG A 281 -31.67 47.60 36.96
N GLU A 282 -30.52 47.64 37.63
CA GLU A 282 -29.76 48.68 38.34
C GLU A 282 -28.33 48.14 38.55
N ASN A 283 -27.33 48.99 38.32
CA ASN A 283 -25.97 48.89 38.90
C ASN A 283 -26.06 49.53 40.31
N PRO A 284 -25.17 49.29 41.32
CA PRO A 284 -23.76 49.67 41.19
C PRO A 284 -22.70 49.00 42.13
N ARG A 285 -21.41 49.17 41.77
CA ARG A 285 -20.22 49.45 42.64
C ARG A 285 -19.77 48.34 43.64
N LYS A 286 -18.49 48.06 43.94
CA LYS A 286 -17.25 48.87 44.03
C LYS A 286 -16.04 47.98 44.48
N ASN A 287 -14.81 48.35 44.08
CA ASN A 287 -13.49 48.25 44.76
C ASN A 287 -12.95 46.84 45.17
N SER A 288 -11.64 46.52 45.30
CA SER A 288 -10.34 47.23 45.47
C SER A 288 -9.22 46.14 45.38
N VAL A 289 -8.03 46.28 44.77
CA VAL A 289 -6.69 46.71 45.32
C VAL A 289 -5.67 46.03 44.36
N GLU A 290 -4.79 46.73 43.62
CA GLU A 290 -3.48 47.32 43.96
C GLU A 290 -2.32 46.33 44.16
N THR A 291 -1.25 46.46 43.36
CA THR A 291 0.21 46.36 43.68
C THR A 291 0.98 46.35 42.33
N THR A 292 1.50 47.49 41.82
CA THR A 292 2.94 47.91 41.77
C THR A 292 3.94 46.85 41.26
N GLN A 293 4.91 47.09 40.36
CA GLN A 293 5.75 48.27 40.14
C GLN A 293 6.49 48.24 38.79
N LYS A 294 6.76 49.43 38.25
CA LYS A 294 7.71 49.80 37.19
C LYS A 294 9.16 49.37 37.50
N THR A 295 9.98 49.15 36.47
CA THR A 295 11.22 49.92 36.23
C THR A 295 11.76 49.74 34.81
N ASN A 296 11.87 50.86 34.09
CA ASN A 296 12.83 51.08 32.99
C ASN A 296 14.25 51.13 33.57
N LEU A 297 15.26 50.66 32.84
CA LEU A 297 16.58 51.30 32.67
C LEU A 297 17.48 50.45 31.74
N SER A 298 17.81 51.02 30.58
CA SER A 298 19.05 50.76 29.82
C SER A 298 20.22 51.41 30.58
N PRO A 299 21.49 50.97 30.42
CA PRO A 299 22.31 51.54 29.34
C PRO A 299 23.38 50.61 28.72
N ASP A 300 23.90 51.10 27.59
CA ASP A 300 25.14 50.79 26.86
C ASP A 300 26.28 50.08 27.60
N ILE A 301 26.86 49.05 26.95
CA ILE A 301 28.29 48.72 27.04
C ILE A 301 28.78 48.23 25.66
N ASP A 302 29.62 49.07 25.03
CA ASP A 302 30.63 48.72 24.02
C ASP A 302 31.58 47.65 24.55
N LEU A 303 31.90 46.62 23.75
CA LEU A 303 33.16 45.88 23.88
C LEU A 303 33.56 45.22 22.54
N LEU A 304 34.46 45.93 21.85
CA LEU A 304 35.43 45.40 20.90
C LEU A 304 36.23 44.25 21.52
N ILE A 305 36.30 43.09 20.84
CA ILE A 305 37.51 42.24 20.80
C ILE A 305 37.62 41.60 19.42
N ASP A 306 38.76 41.89 18.78
CA ASP A 306 39.30 41.35 17.53
C ASP A 306 39.81 39.90 17.64
N ASP A 307 39.87 39.24 16.47
CA ASP A 307 40.85 38.23 16.03
C ASP A 307 40.77 36.75 16.53
N PRO A 308 41.32 35.77 15.78
CA PRO A 308 41.21 35.53 14.34
C PRO A 308 41.00 34.03 13.97
N LEU A 309 40.73 33.79 12.68
CA LEU A 309 40.68 32.49 11.99
C LEU A 309 41.96 31.64 12.16
N PRO A 310 41.91 30.30 12.15
CA PRO A 310 43.06 29.49 11.85
C PRO A 310 43.12 29.11 10.36
N GLU A 311 44.35 29.17 9.88
CA GLU A 311 44.83 29.00 8.53
C GLU A 311 44.76 27.56 8.01
N THR A 312 44.77 27.51 6.68
CA THR A 312 45.06 26.41 5.76
C THR A 312 46.25 25.54 6.18
N ASN A 313 46.09 24.21 6.16
CA ASN A 313 47.22 23.29 6.08
C ASN A 313 47.32 22.70 4.67
N GLN A 314 48.37 23.14 3.98
CA GLN A 314 48.99 22.52 2.82
C GLN A 314 49.56 21.15 3.21
N TYR A 315 49.28 20.11 2.42
CA TYR A 315 50.10 18.90 2.43
C TYR A 315 51.01 18.90 1.20
N ASP A 316 52.29 19.03 1.50
CA ASP A 316 53.42 18.99 0.59
C ASP A 316 53.74 17.52 0.26
N THR A 317 53.71 17.20 -1.04
CA THR A 317 54.27 15.98 -1.63
C THR A 317 55.78 16.10 -1.80
N LYS A 318 56.58 15.11 -1.35
CA LYS A 318 57.78 14.61 -2.06
C LYS A 318 58.51 13.44 -1.34
N PRO A 319 59.45 12.70 -1.99
CA PRO A 319 59.27 11.29 -2.37
C PRO A 319 60.37 10.37 -1.78
N ILE A 320 60.57 9.19 -2.42
CA ILE A 320 61.69 8.22 -2.28
C ILE A 320 61.28 7.03 -1.38
N GLU A 321 61.43 5.73 -1.69
CA GLU A 321 62.51 5.01 -2.38
C GLU A 321 62.05 3.62 -2.89
N GLU A 322 62.69 3.15 -3.97
CA GLU A 322 62.64 1.78 -4.48
C GLU A 322 63.28 0.78 -3.50
N VAL A 323 62.62 -0.35 -3.22
CA VAL A 323 63.33 -1.56 -2.77
C VAL A 323 62.79 -2.80 -3.50
N SER A 324 63.66 -3.32 -4.36
CA SER A 324 63.61 -4.65 -4.97
C SER A 324 63.98 -5.73 -3.95
N THR A 325 63.19 -6.80 -3.83
CA THR A 325 63.72 -8.14 -3.50
C THR A 325 62.86 -9.28 -4.08
N LYS A 326 63.55 -10.36 -4.39
CA LYS A 326 63.18 -11.52 -5.22
C LYS A 326 62.40 -12.63 -4.48
N ASN A 327 61.48 -13.23 -5.24
CA ASN A 327 61.16 -14.66 -5.42
C ASN A 327 61.00 -15.63 -4.21
N LYS A 328 59.82 -16.26 -4.12
CA LYS A 328 59.64 -17.73 -4.26
C LYS A 328 58.18 -18.11 -4.62
N PRO A 329 57.95 -19.27 -5.25
CA PRO A 329 56.77 -19.55 -6.07
C PRO A 329 55.62 -20.14 -5.26
N VAL A 330 54.38 -19.75 -5.61
CA VAL A 330 53.18 -20.46 -5.17
C VAL A 330 52.30 -20.70 -6.39
N THR A 331 52.26 -21.99 -6.72
CA THR A 331 51.22 -22.81 -7.33
C THR A 331 50.07 -22.13 -8.08
N ARG A 332 50.11 -22.37 -9.40
CA ARG A 332 49.07 -22.20 -10.40
C ARG A 332 47.87 -23.10 -10.08
N ASN A 333 46.72 -22.51 -9.76
CA ASN A 333 45.41 -23.11 -9.93
C ASN A 333 44.60 -22.18 -10.84
N ASP A 334 44.44 -22.61 -12.09
CA ASP A 334 43.51 -22.03 -13.06
C ASP A 334 42.09 -22.21 -12.55
N ASN A 335 41.41 -21.10 -12.26
CA ASN A 335 39.95 -20.90 -12.33
C ASN A 335 39.62 -19.45 -11.99
N THR A 336 40.00 -18.52 -12.87
CA THR A 336 39.38 -17.18 -12.93
C THR A 336 38.32 -17.23 -14.01
N LEU A 337 37.10 -17.53 -13.56
CA LEU A 337 35.87 -17.36 -14.31
C LEU A 337 35.51 -15.87 -14.24
N ASP A 338 35.57 -15.21 -15.39
CA ASP A 338 34.79 -14.05 -15.80
C ASP A 338 34.79 -12.83 -14.85
N THR A 339 35.86 -12.02 -14.92
CA THR A 339 35.73 -10.59 -14.58
C THR A 339 34.93 -9.91 -15.69
N SER A 340 33.61 -9.88 -15.52
CA SER A 340 32.73 -9.03 -16.32
C SER A 340 33.29 -7.62 -16.29
N THR A 341 33.63 -7.10 -17.45
CA THR A 341 33.92 -5.68 -17.65
C THR A 341 32.64 -4.91 -17.34
N THR A 342 32.48 -4.47 -16.09
CA THR A 342 31.40 -3.56 -15.68
C THR A 342 31.58 -2.28 -16.50
N LYS A 343 30.67 -2.10 -17.46
CA LYS A 343 30.63 -0.91 -18.31
C LYS A 343 30.17 0.26 -17.45
N SER A 344 31.11 1.02 -16.89
CA SER A 344 30.85 2.33 -16.30
C SER A 344 29.96 3.19 -17.20
N PHE A 345 29.00 3.93 -16.64
CA PHE A 345 28.21 4.91 -17.39
C PHE A 345 28.95 6.25 -17.59
N GLY A 346 30.11 6.43 -16.95
CA GLY A 346 30.87 7.67 -16.95
C GLY A 346 31.16 8.14 -15.53
N THR A 347 31.54 9.41 -15.38
CA THR A 347 31.74 10.07 -14.09
C THR A 347 30.59 11.04 -13.85
N LEU A 348 29.99 11.02 -12.65
CA LEU A 348 28.87 11.90 -12.30
C LEU A 348 29.28 12.89 -11.22
N ASN A 349 29.41 14.16 -11.59
CA ASN A 349 29.74 15.22 -10.63
C ASN A 349 28.48 16.02 -10.26
N LEU A 350 28.07 15.93 -8.98
CA LEU A 350 26.88 16.59 -8.45
C LEU A 350 27.18 17.94 -7.74
N ASP A 351 28.45 18.33 -7.59
CA ASP A 351 28.85 19.51 -6.81
C ASP A 351 28.47 20.84 -7.50
N GLU A 352 28.35 20.84 -8.83
CA GLU A 352 28.02 22.03 -9.63
C GLU A 352 26.53 22.18 -9.94
N VAL A 353 25.70 21.24 -9.47
CA VAL A 353 24.27 21.23 -9.74
C VAL A 353 23.62 22.40 -9.00
N LYS A 354 22.86 23.21 -9.74
CA LYS A 354 22.13 24.34 -9.17
C LYS A 354 20.80 23.85 -8.58
N PRO A 355 20.37 24.43 -7.43
CA PRO A 355 19.03 24.19 -6.90
C PRO A 355 17.95 24.47 -7.94
N MET A 356 16.96 23.57 -8.03
CA MET A 356 15.77 23.71 -8.86
C MET A 356 14.55 23.89 -7.93
N PRO A 357 14.13 25.14 -7.65
CA PRO A 357 13.10 25.42 -6.67
C PRO A 357 11.75 24.82 -7.03
N PHE A 358 11.05 24.35 -6.02
CA PHE A 358 9.64 24.00 -6.06
C PHE A 358 9.00 24.40 -4.72
N GLU A 359 7.68 24.46 -4.69
CA GLU A 359 6.95 24.80 -3.47
C GLU A 359 6.70 23.52 -2.65
N PHE A 360 7.16 23.54 -1.41
CA PHE A 360 6.83 22.55 -0.40
C PHE A 360 6.32 23.26 0.85
N ASN A 361 5.19 22.82 1.39
CA ASN A 361 4.64 23.37 2.62
C ASN A 361 4.53 22.27 3.67
N MET A 362 5.27 22.44 4.75
CA MET A 362 5.32 21.45 5.84
C MET A 362 3.99 21.37 6.61
N SER A 363 3.24 22.47 6.68
CA SER A 363 1.90 22.48 7.29
C SER A 363 0.91 21.66 6.46
N ASP A 364 0.92 21.85 5.15
CA ASP A 364 0.02 21.10 4.25
C ASP A 364 0.33 19.59 4.33
N ALA A 365 1.61 19.22 4.37
CA ALA A 365 2.01 17.83 4.56
C ALA A 365 1.57 17.26 5.93
N ALA A 366 1.64 18.06 7.00
CA ALA A 366 1.20 17.66 8.33
C ALA A 366 -0.32 17.44 8.38
N ASP A 367 -1.08 18.35 7.78
CA ASP A 367 -2.53 18.26 7.67
C ASP A 367 -2.95 17.02 6.86
N ASP A 368 -2.34 16.81 5.69
CA ASP A 368 -2.62 15.66 4.81
C ASP A 368 -2.29 14.31 5.47
N LEU A 369 -1.25 14.26 6.29
CA LEU A 369 -0.84 13.06 7.00
C LEU A 369 -1.55 12.91 8.36
N SER A 370 -2.32 13.92 8.79
CA SER A 370 -2.93 13.97 10.13
C SER A 370 -1.89 13.78 11.24
N LEU A 371 -0.71 14.37 11.07
CA LEU A 371 0.41 14.28 12.00
C LEU A 371 0.75 15.67 12.58
N PRO A 372 1.27 15.74 13.82
CA PRO A 372 1.80 16.99 14.35
C PRO A 372 2.93 17.56 13.48
N LEU A 373 2.95 18.89 13.32
CA LEU A 373 3.92 19.59 12.47
C LEU A 373 5.38 19.33 12.89
N ASP A 374 5.64 19.27 14.20
CA ASP A 374 6.95 18.97 14.77
C ASP A 374 7.44 17.57 14.39
N LEU A 375 6.53 16.59 14.29
CA LEU A 375 6.86 15.25 13.84
C LEU A 375 7.19 15.20 12.34
N ILE A 376 6.45 15.94 11.51
CA ILE A 376 6.80 16.07 10.08
C ILE A 376 8.16 16.74 9.92
N GLU A 377 8.47 17.75 10.73
CA GLU A 377 9.77 18.40 10.70
C GLU A 377 10.92 17.42 11.01
N GLU A 378 10.71 16.50 11.97
CA GLU A 378 11.65 15.41 12.27
C GLU A 378 11.82 14.46 11.08
N PHE A 379 10.71 13.97 10.51
CA PHE A 379 10.78 13.06 9.36
C PHE A 379 11.42 13.69 8.13
N VAL A 380 11.17 14.97 7.87
CA VAL A 380 11.81 15.71 6.79
C VAL A 380 13.33 15.81 7.00
N LYS A 381 13.79 16.05 8.22
CA LYS A 381 15.23 16.08 8.53
C LYS A 381 15.88 14.70 8.34
N ASP A 382 15.21 13.64 8.78
CA ASP A 382 15.68 12.27 8.58
C ASP A 382 15.76 11.92 7.10
N PHE A 383 14.74 12.31 6.33
CA PHE A 383 14.72 12.14 4.89
C PHE A 383 15.89 12.89 4.20
N ILE A 384 16.22 14.11 4.62
CA ILE A 384 17.37 14.86 4.08
C ILE A 384 18.68 14.08 4.29
N VAL A 385 18.89 13.54 5.49
CA VAL A 385 20.09 12.73 5.81
C VAL A 385 20.13 11.45 4.97
N GLN A 386 18.98 10.77 4.84
CA GLN A 386 18.85 9.56 4.03
C GLN A 386 19.13 9.85 2.56
N ALA A 387 18.50 10.87 1.98
CA ALA A 387 18.66 11.25 0.58
C ALA A 387 20.11 11.59 0.25
N ARG A 388 20.83 12.33 1.10
CA ARG A 388 22.28 12.57 0.92
C ARG A 388 23.10 11.28 0.93
N THR A 389 22.81 10.39 1.86
CA THR A 389 23.55 9.13 2.02
C THR A 389 23.34 8.20 0.84
N GLU A 390 22.10 8.01 0.43
CA GLU A 390 21.75 7.13 -0.67
C GLU A 390 22.15 7.72 -2.03
N THR A 391 22.10 9.05 -2.21
CA THR A 391 22.57 9.68 -3.46
C THR A 391 24.07 9.49 -3.68
N LYS A 392 24.89 9.44 -2.62
CA LYS A 392 26.32 9.07 -2.77
C LYS A 392 26.48 7.67 -3.34
N LYS A 393 25.70 6.71 -2.84
CA LYS A 393 25.69 5.35 -3.39
C LYS A 393 25.19 5.34 -4.83
N MET A 394 24.21 6.19 -5.16
CA MET A 394 23.69 6.33 -6.52
C MET A 394 24.79 6.81 -7.49
N VAL A 395 25.63 7.77 -7.07
CA VAL A 395 26.81 8.22 -7.83
C VAL A 395 27.81 7.07 -8.01
N GLU A 396 28.15 6.35 -6.94
CA GLU A 396 29.05 5.19 -7.02
C GLU A 396 28.50 4.10 -7.96
N SER A 397 27.21 3.79 -7.88
CA SER A 397 26.56 2.84 -8.80
C SER A 397 26.57 3.32 -10.24
N TYR A 398 26.39 4.63 -10.48
CA TYR A 398 26.50 5.23 -11.81
C TYR A 398 27.90 5.03 -12.40
N GLU A 399 28.93 5.32 -11.62
CA GLU A 399 30.32 5.15 -12.03
C GLU A 399 30.67 3.67 -12.29
N ASN A 400 30.03 2.75 -11.57
CA ASN A 400 30.22 1.32 -11.76
C ASN A 400 29.35 0.71 -12.88
N GLY A 401 28.44 1.48 -13.48
CA GLY A 401 27.53 0.94 -14.50
C GLY A 401 26.40 0.07 -13.95
N ASP A 402 26.09 0.21 -12.67
CA ASP A 402 25.12 -0.63 -11.96
C ASP A 402 23.73 0.03 -11.98
N LEU A 403 23.00 -0.20 -13.08
CA LEU A 403 21.65 0.34 -13.26
C LEU A 403 20.68 -0.18 -12.20
N GLU A 404 20.78 -1.45 -11.84
CA GLU A 404 19.86 -2.09 -10.88
C GLU A 404 19.96 -1.41 -9.51
N SER A 405 21.18 -1.14 -9.03
CA SER A 405 21.38 -0.41 -7.77
C SER A 405 20.83 1.03 -7.84
N ILE A 406 21.00 1.74 -8.96
CA ILE A 406 20.45 3.08 -9.14
C ILE A 406 18.93 3.07 -9.08
N GLN A 407 18.30 2.12 -9.78
CA GLN A 407 16.84 1.95 -9.78
C GLN A 407 16.30 1.59 -8.38
N LYS A 408 17.00 0.73 -7.63
CA LYS A 408 16.67 0.40 -6.23
C LYS A 408 16.76 1.61 -5.32
N ILE A 409 17.78 2.45 -5.48
CA ILE A 409 17.89 3.69 -4.71
C ILE A 409 16.76 4.66 -5.10
N GLY A 410 16.46 4.78 -6.40
CA GLY A 410 15.32 5.56 -6.90
C GLY A 410 14.00 5.13 -6.24
N HIS A 411 13.73 3.83 -6.21
CA HIS A 411 12.55 3.25 -5.54
C HIS A 411 12.50 3.59 -4.04
N LEU A 412 13.61 3.40 -3.32
CA LEU A 412 13.70 3.67 -1.88
C LEU A 412 13.38 5.14 -1.55
N LEU A 413 14.03 6.07 -2.26
CA LEU A 413 13.85 7.49 -2.01
C LEU A 413 12.49 7.99 -2.52
N LYS A 414 11.95 7.39 -3.59
CA LYS A 414 10.59 7.67 -4.10
C LYS A 414 9.56 7.37 -3.01
N GLY A 415 9.65 6.20 -2.38
CA GLY A 415 8.73 5.81 -1.30
C GLY A 415 8.81 6.78 -0.12
N ALA A 416 10.02 7.12 0.33
CA ALA A 416 10.22 8.05 1.44
C ALA A 416 9.68 9.46 1.14
N SER A 417 9.95 10.00 -0.05
CA SER A 417 9.46 11.33 -0.46
C SER A 417 7.94 11.37 -0.67
N SER A 418 7.34 10.31 -1.23
CA SER A 418 5.87 10.18 -1.39
C SER A 418 5.15 10.17 -0.03
N ASN A 419 5.69 9.43 0.94
CA ASN A 419 5.16 9.38 2.29
C ASN A 419 5.18 10.73 3.00
N LEU A 420 6.08 11.64 2.60
CA LEU A 420 6.19 13.00 3.13
C LEU A 420 5.52 14.05 2.23
N ARG A 421 4.79 13.63 1.19
CA ARG A 421 4.12 14.51 0.23
C ARG A 421 5.08 15.46 -0.50
N ILE A 422 6.34 15.05 -0.70
CA ILE A 422 7.33 15.82 -1.47
C ILE A 422 7.24 15.42 -2.95
N GLU A 423 6.09 15.73 -3.56
CA GLU A 423 5.71 15.25 -4.90
C GLU A 423 6.77 15.49 -5.99
N PRO A 424 7.43 16.67 -6.09
CA PRO A 424 8.44 16.88 -7.13
C PRO A 424 9.64 15.93 -7.04
N LEU A 425 10.06 15.58 -5.81
CA LEU A 425 11.12 14.58 -5.61
C LEU A 425 10.62 13.17 -5.93
N SER A 426 9.42 12.81 -5.49
CA SER A 426 8.87 11.49 -5.77
C SER A 426 8.76 11.24 -7.28
N ASN A 427 8.34 12.25 -8.04
CA ASN A 427 8.21 12.17 -9.50
C ASN A 427 9.57 12.04 -10.21
N SER A 428 10.59 12.81 -9.83
CA SER A 428 11.92 12.67 -10.46
C SER A 428 12.60 11.35 -10.09
N LEU A 429 12.36 10.85 -8.88
CA LEU A 429 12.83 9.54 -8.43
C LEU A 429 12.09 8.38 -9.11
N TYR A 430 10.82 8.56 -9.44
CA TYR A 430 10.07 7.64 -10.31
C TYR A 430 10.74 7.54 -11.70
N ASP A 431 11.08 8.67 -12.31
CA ASP A 431 11.77 8.67 -13.61
C ASP A 431 13.12 7.93 -13.55
N ILE A 432 13.86 8.06 -12.44
CA ILE A 432 15.11 7.32 -12.20
C ILE A 432 14.83 5.83 -12.03
N GLN A 433 13.83 5.46 -11.22
CA GLN A 433 13.46 4.06 -10.94
C GLN A 433 13.15 3.28 -12.24
N PHE A 434 12.44 3.90 -13.17
CA PHE A 434 12.00 3.25 -14.42
C PHE A 434 12.89 3.59 -15.62
N CYS A 435 14.06 4.20 -15.40
CA CYS A 435 14.97 4.53 -16.49
C CYS A 435 15.69 3.27 -17.01
N GLU A 436 15.32 2.80 -18.20
CA GLU A 436 16.02 1.71 -18.90
C GLU A 436 17.19 2.20 -19.78
N ASN A 437 17.19 3.50 -20.11
CA ASN A 437 18.17 4.09 -21.00
C ASN A 437 19.27 4.84 -20.22
N SER A 438 20.44 4.21 -20.08
CA SER A 438 21.59 4.78 -19.36
C SER A 438 22.04 6.15 -19.87
N THR A 439 21.80 6.49 -21.13
CA THR A 439 22.15 7.82 -21.69
C THR A 439 21.30 8.96 -21.14
N LYS A 440 20.13 8.67 -20.57
CA LYS A 440 19.25 9.66 -19.94
C LYS A 440 19.48 9.79 -18.44
N LEU A 441 20.13 8.78 -17.84
CA LEU A 441 20.19 8.61 -16.40
C LEU A 441 20.92 9.78 -15.71
N GLU A 442 22.02 10.25 -16.29
CA GLU A 442 22.76 11.43 -15.81
C GLU A 442 21.85 12.65 -15.63
N ASN A 443 21.06 12.96 -16.67
CA ASN A 443 20.17 14.10 -16.66
C ASN A 443 19.04 13.96 -15.64
N LEU A 444 18.51 12.74 -15.46
CA LEU A 444 17.49 12.47 -14.44
C LEU A 444 18.04 12.65 -13.03
N ILE A 445 19.25 12.15 -12.76
CA ILE A 445 19.91 12.34 -11.47
C ILE A 445 20.18 13.82 -11.21
N TYR A 446 20.56 14.60 -12.23
CA TYR A 446 20.72 16.05 -12.11
C TYR A 446 19.43 16.80 -11.78
N ILE A 447 18.31 16.42 -12.40
CA ILE A 447 17.00 17.03 -12.10
C ILE A 447 16.61 16.73 -10.64
N TYR A 448 16.65 15.46 -10.25
CA TYR A 448 16.37 15.03 -8.87
C TYR A 448 17.27 15.76 -7.88
N TRP A 449 18.58 15.79 -8.12
CA TRP A 449 19.52 16.40 -7.18
C TRP A 449 19.33 17.91 -7.08
N GLY A 450 19.05 18.59 -8.20
CA GLY A 450 18.72 20.02 -8.20
C GLY A 450 17.47 20.30 -7.36
N GLN A 451 16.42 19.50 -7.50
CA GLN A 451 15.21 19.61 -6.67
C GLN A 451 15.54 19.35 -5.19
N PHE A 452 16.31 18.30 -4.89
CA PHE A 452 16.70 17.96 -3.53
C PHE A 452 17.48 19.10 -2.85
N LEU A 453 18.42 19.73 -3.55
CA LEU A 453 19.17 20.87 -3.02
C LEU A 453 18.26 22.06 -2.71
N ALA A 454 17.27 22.33 -3.58
CA ALA A 454 16.33 23.42 -3.32
C ALA A 454 15.43 23.12 -2.12
N PHE A 455 14.94 21.88 -2.02
CA PHE A 455 14.17 21.39 -0.88
C PHE A 455 14.95 21.54 0.43
N GLU A 456 16.18 21.01 0.48
CA GLU A 456 17.03 21.10 1.67
C GLU A 456 17.30 22.55 2.08
N GLN A 457 17.57 23.44 1.11
CA GLN A 457 17.75 24.87 1.37
C GLN A 457 16.48 25.50 1.94
N GLN A 458 15.31 25.18 1.39
CA GLN A 458 14.04 25.68 1.87
C GLN A 458 13.80 25.28 3.35
N ILE A 459 14.04 24.02 3.70
CA ILE A 459 13.88 23.52 5.07
C ILE A 459 14.88 24.18 6.02
N ASN A 460 16.15 24.34 5.61
CA ASN A 460 17.16 24.95 6.45
C ASN A 460 16.96 26.46 6.66
N ASN A 461 16.34 27.15 5.70
CA ASN A 461 16.04 28.59 5.78
C ASN A 461 14.72 28.90 6.48
N SER A 462 13.92 27.88 6.81
CA SER A 462 12.64 28.04 7.52
C SER A 462 12.81 28.13 9.06
N LYS A 463 14.05 28.12 9.55
CA LYS A 463 14.43 28.42 10.93
C LYS A 463 14.79 29.89 11.09
#